data_AF-A0AAW2GY63-F1
#
_entry.id   AF-A0AAW2GY63-F1
#
_cell.length_a   1.000
_cell.length_b   1.000
_cell.length_c   1.000
_cell.angle_alpha   90.00
_cell.angle_beta   90.00
_cell.angle_gamma   90.00
#
_symmetry.space_group_name_H-M   'P 1'
#
loop_
_entity.id
_entity.type
_entity.pdbx_description
1 polymer ?
#
loop_
_entity_poly.entity_id
_entity_poly.type
_entity_poly.pdbx_seq_one_letter_code
_entity_poly.pdbx_strand_id
1 'polypeptide(L)'
;MWEKNWRLFRATDFQSLMNPNLTFNRILGIFPYRLRASTFELSKPLYILWTIIFCAVVFYEVAILYIFNFSDKIKLDMFTNISSNLTRIYVIFETIVWYILNGPRMRLLQNILDVSSKLPQQSYHKLSKIIHAKDIFGFFLILFFILNIQIKDFLAFNSIFEVIRMYPPIVTFQMDMLYINCVCVLKACFKEINDNLENLQELVINNISEWISYNQRQPLWIIKLKGLKKQHMVISNTMQMLNLVFSLQLLATLAMCAKQIIFYVYSEAIRWQNGLSFNWDILFDFNFPLFIVFYGIRITFIIWACESGKNQAMEISTTIHDMINNTNDKQMKSELKLFSLQITHCKNAFSAKGLIVDAKLFTEMINNIITYLLILIQFLIISHSCDGKKNVTKYTQLY
;
A
#
# COMPACT_ATOMS: atom_id res chain seq x y z
N MET A 1 -10.62 -28.66 -7.66
CA MET A 1 -11.79 -28.33 -6.81
C MET A 1 -11.74 -26.86 -6.41
N TRP A 2 -12.07 -25.96 -7.34
CA TRP A 2 -12.17 -24.48 -7.15
C TRP A 2 -13.64 -24.03 -7.28
N GLU A 3 -14.59 -24.93 -7.04
CA GLU A 3 -16.02 -24.77 -7.29
C GLU A 3 -16.81 -24.28 -6.06
N LYS A 4 -16.31 -23.24 -5.40
CA LYS A 4 -17.22 -22.34 -4.66
C LYS A 4 -17.23 -21.00 -5.38
N ASN A 5 -18.14 -20.91 -6.36
CA ASN A 5 -18.69 -19.74 -7.01
C ASN A 5 -17.97 -18.41 -6.71
N TRP A 6 -16.72 -18.26 -7.19
CA TRP A 6 -16.11 -16.94 -7.20
C TRP A 6 -16.91 -16.08 -8.18
N ARG A 7 -17.53 -15.02 -7.65
CA ARG A 7 -18.30 -14.04 -8.44
C ARG A 7 -17.77 -12.65 -8.11
N LEU A 8 -17.37 -11.93 -9.15
CA LEU A 8 -16.90 -10.56 -9.03
C LEU A 8 -17.93 -9.71 -8.26
N PHE A 9 -17.44 -8.88 -7.34
CA PHE A 9 -18.25 -8.04 -6.42
C PHE A 9 -19.26 -8.80 -5.52
N ARG A 10 -19.13 -10.12 -5.39
CA ARG A 10 -20.03 -10.95 -4.58
C ARG A 10 -19.26 -11.97 -3.74
N ALA A 11 -18.19 -11.53 -3.08
CA ALA A 11 -17.45 -12.41 -2.18
C ALA A 11 -18.31 -12.82 -0.97
N THR A 12 -18.14 -14.05 -0.52
CA THR A 12 -18.87 -14.64 0.62
C THR A 12 -17.95 -14.99 1.79
N ASP A 13 -16.65 -15.05 1.55
CA ASP A 13 -15.62 -15.40 2.51
C ASP A 13 -14.28 -14.71 2.13
N PHE A 14 -13.27 -14.85 2.99
CA PHE A 14 -11.95 -14.28 2.75
C PHE A 14 -11.30 -14.81 1.46
N GLN A 15 -11.47 -16.10 1.18
CA GLN A 15 -10.88 -16.74 0.01
C GLN A 15 -11.43 -16.13 -1.28
N SER A 16 -12.76 -16.04 -1.43
CA SER A 16 -13.42 -15.44 -2.59
C SER A 16 -13.12 -13.95 -2.74
N LEU A 17 -12.94 -13.24 -1.62
CA LEU A 17 -12.55 -11.82 -1.61
C LEU A 17 -11.12 -11.60 -2.13
N MET A 18 -10.17 -12.40 -1.65
CA MET A 18 -8.75 -12.25 -2.01
C MET A 18 -8.38 -12.96 -3.32
N ASN A 19 -9.27 -13.83 -3.83
CA ASN A 19 -9.02 -14.66 -4.99
C ASN A 19 -8.47 -13.90 -6.22
N PRO A 20 -8.97 -12.71 -6.60
CA PRO A 20 -8.47 -12.01 -7.78
C PRO A 20 -6.99 -11.64 -7.64
N ASN A 21 -6.64 -11.00 -6.52
CA ASN A 21 -5.27 -10.60 -6.22
C ASN A 21 -4.34 -11.82 -6.07
N LEU A 22 -4.78 -12.87 -5.35
CA LEU A 22 -4.00 -14.10 -5.18
C LEU A 22 -3.78 -14.84 -6.51
N THR A 23 -4.78 -14.87 -7.38
CA THR A 23 -4.67 -15.48 -8.71
C THR A 23 -3.67 -14.71 -9.55
N PHE A 24 -3.71 -13.38 -9.52
CA PHE A 24 -2.75 -12.54 -10.26
C PHE A 24 -1.32 -12.72 -9.74
N ASN A 25 -1.11 -12.74 -8.42
CA ASN A 25 0.20 -13.00 -7.84
C ASN A 25 0.73 -14.40 -8.19
N ARG A 26 -0.16 -15.38 -8.36
CA ARG A 26 0.19 -16.74 -8.80
C ARG A 26 0.60 -16.76 -10.27
N ILE A 27 -0.08 -16.02 -11.14
CA ILE A 27 0.29 -15.86 -12.56
C ILE A 27 1.68 -15.23 -12.68
N LEU A 28 1.97 -14.21 -11.87
CA LEU A 28 3.27 -13.55 -11.85
C LEU A 28 4.37 -14.38 -11.18
N GLY A 29 4.04 -15.48 -10.49
CA GLY A 29 5.01 -16.31 -9.79
C GLY A 29 5.53 -15.74 -8.46
N ILE A 30 4.91 -14.67 -7.92
CA ILE A 30 5.35 -13.98 -6.67
C ILE A 30 4.75 -14.62 -5.41
N PHE A 31 3.75 -15.49 -5.58
CA PHE A 31 3.02 -16.13 -4.47
C PHE A 31 3.34 -17.62 -4.40
N PRO A 32 4.37 -18.04 -3.64
CA PRO A 32 4.81 -19.42 -3.61
C PRO A 32 3.94 -20.34 -2.74
N TYR A 33 2.70 -19.94 -2.44
CA TYR A 33 1.78 -20.67 -1.58
C TYR A 33 0.54 -21.15 -2.33
N ARG A 34 -0.08 -22.21 -1.81
CA ARG A 34 -1.39 -22.71 -2.23
C ARG A 34 -2.33 -22.63 -1.04
N LEU A 35 -3.57 -22.24 -1.30
CA LEU A 35 -4.63 -22.31 -0.31
C LEU A 35 -5.34 -23.66 -0.45
N ARG A 36 -5.22 -24.51 0.57
CA ARG A 36 -5.85 -25.84 0.63
C ARG A 36 -6.70 -25.93 1.88
N ALA A 37 -8.00 -26.21 1.73
CA ALA A 37 -8.93 -26.34 2.86
C ALA A 37 -8.76 -25.23 3.92
N SER A 38 -8.79 -23.95 3.50
CA SER A 38 -8.59 -22.76 4.36
C SER A 38 -7.21 -22.62 5.05
N THR A 39 -6.20 -23.37 4.60
CA THR A 39 -4.81 -23.26 5.09
C THR A 39 -3.84 -22.89 3.98
N PHE A 40 -2.94 -21.94 4.24
CA PHE A 40 -1.87 -21.59 3.32
C PHE A 40 -0.70 -22.58 3.46
N GLU A 41 -0.41 -23.31 2.40
CA GLU A 41 0.68 -24.29 2.31
C GLU A 41 1.76 -23.82 1.32
N LEU A 42 3.02 -24.12 1.64
CA LEU A 42 4.15 -23.90 0.73
C LEU A 42 4.04 -24.82 -0.50
N SER A 43 4.20 -24.22 -1.68
CA SER A 43 4.24 -24.95 -2.95
C SER A 43 5.64 -24.94 -3.53
N LYS A 44 6.39 -26.05 -3.34
CA LYS A 44 7.74 -26.25 -3.89
C LYS A 44 7.93 -25.75 -5.34
N PRO A 45 7.08 -26.11 -6.33
CA PRO A 45 7.29 -25.64 -7.71
C PRO A 45 7.13 -24.13 -7.88
N LEU A 46 6.23 -23.49 -7.11
CA LEU A 46 6.04 -22.04 -7.16
C LEU A 46 7.18 -21.31 -6.46
N TYR A 47 7.76 -21.90 -5.41
CA TYR A 47 8.94 -21.37 -4.74
C TYR A 47 10.18 -21.42 -5.64
N ILE A 48 10.37 -22.53 -6.37
CA ILE A 48 11.45 -22.64 -7.38
C ILE A 48 11.27 -21.59 -8.48
N LEU A 49 10.06 -21.46 -9.03
CA LEU A 49 9.75 -20.44 -10.04
C LEU A 49 10.06 -19.03 -9.52
N TRP A 50 9.61 -18.70 -8.31
CA TRP A 50 9.88 -17.40 -7.70
C TRP A 50 11.37 -17.15 -7.51
N THR A 51 12.14 -18.18 -7.15
CA THR A 51 13.60 -18.10 -6.99
C THR A 51 14.30 -17.80 -8.32
N ILE A 52 13.87 -18.46 -9.41
CA ILE A 52 14.40 -18.22 -10.75
C ILE A 52 14.12 -16.77 -11.19
N ILE A 53 12.88 -16.30 -11.00
CA ILE A 53 12.48 -14.93 -11.33
C ILE A 53 13.29 -13.91 -10.51
N PHE A 54 13.42 -14.15 -9.20
CA PHE A 54 14.23 -13.34 -8.31
C PHE A 54 15.68 -13.20 -8.82
N CYS A 55 16.33 -14.31 -9.14
CA CYS A 55 17.70 -14.30 -9.67
C CYS A 55 17.80 -13.55 -11.00
N ALA A 56 16.84 -13.76 -11.91
CA ALA A 56 16.82 -13.10 -13.21
C ALA A 56 16.67 -11.58 -13.09
N VAL A 57 15.74 -11.10 -12.26
CA VAL A 57 15.52 -9.66 -12.03
C VAL A 57 16.75 -9.02 -11.39
N VAL A 58 17.31 -9.62 -10.34
CA VAL A 58 18.50 -9.07 -9.66
C VAL A 58 19.70 -9.02 -10.61
N PHE A 59 19.95 -10.10 -11.35
CA PHE A 59 21.04 -10.13 -12.33
C PHE A 59 20.86 -9.06 -13.40
N TYR A 60 19.65 -8.92 -13.94
CA TYR A 60 19.33 -7.90 -14.94
C TYR A 60 19.60 -6.48 -14.41
N GLU A 61 19.09 -6.13 -13.23
CA GLU A 61 19.28 -4.79 -12.68
C GLU A 61 20.75 -4.47 -12.39
N VAL A 62 21.52 -5.45 -11.89
CA VAL A 62 22.97 -5.30 -11.67
C VAL A 62 23.72 -5.13 -13.00
N ALA A 63 23.37 -5.90 -14.03
CA ALA A 63 23.98 -5.81 -15.35
C ALA A 63 23.73 -4.44 -15.99
N ILE A 64 22.50 -3.91 -15.90
CA ILE A 64 22.20 -2.57 -16.44
C ILE A 64 22.88 -1.47 -15.62
N LEU A 65 22.94 -1.60 -14.29
CA LEU A 65 23.71 -0.68 -13.45
C LEU A 65 25.19 -0.64 -13.87
N TYR A 66 25.78 -1.79 -14.20
CA TYR A 66 27.15 -1.84 -14.71
C TYR A 66 27.25 -1.11 -16.07
N ILE A 67 26.32 -1.37 -16.99
CA ILE A 67 26.34 -0.75 -18.32
C ILE A 67 26.21 0.78 -18.22
N PHE A 68 25.31 1.30 -17.39
CA PHE A 68 25.08 2.75 -17.28
C PHE A 68 26.25 3.52 -16.65
N ASN A 69 27.05 2.86 -15.80
CA ASN A 69 28.12 3.54 -15.05
C ASN A 69 29.52 3.26 -15.57
N PHE A 70 29.74 2.12 -16.23
CA PHE A 70 31.09 1.67 -16.62
C PHE A 70 31.23 1.35 -18.11
N SER A 71 30.15 1.32 -18.89
CA SER A 71 30.22 1.05 -20.32
C SER A 71 30.04 2.33 -21.13
N ASP A 72 30.94 2.59 -22.08
CA ASP A 72 30.86 3.73 -23.00
C ASP A 72 29.69 3.66 -23.99
N LYS A 73 28.95 2.55 -24.01
CA LYS A 73 27.83 2.29 -24.94
C LYS A 73 26.63 3.24 -24.78
N ILE A 74 26.36 3.74 -23.57
CA ILE A 74 25.18 4.58 -23.29
C ILE A 74 25.61 5.78 -22.47
N LYS A 75 25.47 6.99 -23.02
CA LYS A 75 25.71 8.25 -22.30
C LYS A 75 24.38 8.92 -22.00
N LEU A 76 23.94 8.83 -20.75
CA LEU A 76 22.83 9.61 -20.21
C LEU A 76 23.37 10.93 -19.63
N ASP A 77 22.55 11.97 -19.60
CA ASP A 77 22.87 13.16 -18.81
C ASP A 77 22.99 12.79 -17.33
N MET A 78 23.77 13.59 -16.58
CA MET A 78 24.11 13.29 -15.19
C MET A 78 22.87 13.08 -14.32
N PHE A 79 21.82 13.89 -14.53
CA PHE A 79 20.61 13.85 -13.72
C PHE A 79 19.76 12.61 -14.00
N THR A 80 19.54 12.28 -15.28
CA THR A 80 18.85 11.03 -15.67
C THR A 80 19.62 9.80 -15.23
N ASN A 81 20.96 9.83 -15.27
CA ASN A 81 21.79 8.71 -14.82
C ASN A 81 21.62 8.47 -13.30
N ILE A 82 21.71 9.53 -12.48
CA ILE A 82 21.51 9.42 -11.03
C ILE A 82 20.11 8.88 -10.70
N SER A 83 19.06 9.44 -11.31
CA SER A 83 17.67 8.99 -11.07
C SER A 83 17.46 7.53 -11.49
N SER A 84 18.06 7.12 -12.61
CA SER A 84 18.01 5.74 -13.09
C SER A 84 18.72 4.81 -12.12
N ASN A 85 19.96 5.10 -11.73
CA ASN A 85 20.73 4.31 -10.78
C ASN A 85 20.00 4.11 -9.45
N LEU A 86 19.46 5.19 -8.88
CA LEU A 86 18.66 5.12 -7.66
C LEU A 86 17.44 4.20 -7.85
N THR A 87 16.70 4.38 -8.93
CA THR A 87 15.52 3.55 -9.24
C THR A 87 15.88 2.06 -9.28
N ARG A 88 17.01 1.70 -9.88
CA ARG A 88 17.48 0.31 -9.97
C ARG A 88 17.90 -0.26 -8.62
N ILE A 89 18.64 0.51 -7.82
CA ILE A 89 19.01 0.13 -6.45
C ILE A 89 17.74 -0.14 -5.62
N TYR A 90 16.72 0.69 -5.76
CA TYR A 90 15.42 0.49 -5.11
C TYR A 90 14.73 -0.80 -5.58
N VAL A 91 14.71 -1.08 -6.88
CA VAL A 91 14.13 -2.33 -7.42
C VAL A 91 14.85 -3.56 -6.87
N ILE A 92 16.19 -3.55 -6.81
CA ILE A 92 16.98 -4.63 -6.21
C ILE A 92 16.61 -4.80 -4.73
N PHE A 93 16.55 -3.70 -3.98
CA PHE A 93 16.17 -3.70 -2.57
C PHE A 93 14.76 -4.29 -2.35
N GLU A 94 13.75 -3.82 -3.08
CA GLU A 94 12.37 -4.32 -2.99
C GLU A 94 12.30 -5.81 -3.32
N THR A 95 13.00 -6.24 -4.37
CA THR A 95 13.05 -7.63 -4.81
C THR A 95 13.62 -8.56 -3.73
N ILE A 96 14.68 -8.14 -3.05
CA ILE A 96 15.27 -8.85 -1.90
C ILE A 96 14.27 -8.89 -0.73
N VAL A 97 13.68 -7.75 -0.39
CA VAL A 97 12.69 -7.66 0.69
C VAL A 97 11.50 -8.59 0.44
N TRP A 98 10.96 -8.63 -0.78
CA TRP A 98 9.85 -9.50 -1.13
C TRP A 98 10.20 -10.98 -0.99
N TYR A 99 11.40 -11.36 -1.43
CA TYR A 99 11.88 -12.74 -1.35
C TYR A 99 12.04 -13.20 0.10
N ILE A 100 12.66 -12.38 0.96
CA ILE A 100 12.87 -12.71 2.39
C ILE A 100 11.53 -12.77 3.14
N LEU A 101 10.62 -11.83 2.86
CA LEU A 101 9.37 -11.69 3.61
C LEU A 101 8.24 -12.62 3.16
N ASN A 102 8.54 -13.52 2.23
CA ASN A 102 7.63 -14.56 1.79
C ASN A 102 7.02 -15.35 2.96
N GLY A 103 7.83 -16.06 3.75
CA GLY A 103 7.33 -16.88 4.87
C GLY A 103 6.51 -16.08 5.90
N PRO A 104 7.00 -14.92 6.38
CA PRO A 104 6.20 -14.02 7.22
C PRO A 104 4.87 -13.59 6.59
N ARG A 105 4.84 -13.27 5.29
CA ARG A 105 3.61 -12.88 4.57
C ARG A 105 2.58 -13.99 4.51
N MET A 106 3.01 -15.25 4.33
CA MET A 106 2.10 -16.40 4.38
C MET A 106 1.41 -16.52 5.74
N ARG A 107 2.20 -16.47 6.83
CA ARG A 107 1.67 -16.56 8.20
C ARG A 107 0.72 -15.42 8.52
N LEU A 108 1.03 -14.22 8.03
CA LEU A 108 0.15 -13.07 8.14
C LEU A 108 -1.19 -13.31 7.43
N LEU A 109 -1.18 -13.78 6.18
CA LEU A 109 -2.40 -14.07 5.44
C LEU A 109 -3.24 -15.16 6.10
N GLN A 110 -2.60 -16.17 6.71
CA GLN A 110 -3.30 -17.16 7.53
C GLN A 110 -3.96 -16.51 8.74
N ASN A 111 -3.23 -15.68 9.51
CA ASN A 111 -3.81 -15.00 10.67
C ASN A 111 -4.97 -14.08 10.28
N ILE A 112 -4.87 -13.37 9.14
CA ILE A 112 -5.96 -12.54 8.62
C ILE A 112 -7.17 -13.40 8.27
N LEU A 113 -6.98 -14.54 7.58
CA LEU A 113 -8.04 -15.51 7.28
C LEU A 113 -8.74 -15.98 8.57
N ASP A 114 -7.95 -16.31 9.60
CA ASP A 114 -8.47 -16.82 10.86
C ASP A 114 -9.27 -15.75 11.61
N VAL A 115 -8.79 -14.51 11.70
CA VAL A 115 -9.55 -13.43 12.38
C VAL A 115 -10.77 -13.00 11.59
N SER A 116 -10.70 -12.99 10.26
CA SER A 116 -11.80 -12.57 9.40
C SER A 116 -12.88 -13.63 9.27
N SER A 117 -12.62 -14.89 9.63
CA SER A 117 -13.63 -15.96 9.61
C SER A 117 -14.87 -15.67 10.46
N LYS A 118 -14.78 -14.73 11.41
CA LYS A 118 -15.88 -14.26 12.27
C LYS A 118 -16.75 -13.20 11.61
N LEU A 119 -16.33 -12.63 10.48
CA LEU A 119 -17.10 -11.61 9.78
C LEU A 119 -18.36 -12.22 9.15
N PRO A 120 -19.50 -11.50 9.21
CA PRO A 120 -20.71 -11.94 8.54
C PRO A 120 -20.54 -11.84 7.02
N GLN A 121 -21.28 -12.70 6.29
CA GLN A 121 -21.24 -12.76 4.82
C GLN A 121 -21.55 -11.40 4.16
N GLN A 122 -22.44 -10.60 4.76
CA GLN A 122 -22.80 -9.28 4.26
C GLN A 122 -21.60 -8.31 4.28
N SER A 123 -20.71 -8.43 5.27
CA SER A 123 -19.47 -7.64 5.34
C SER A 123 -18.53 -7.99 4.19
N TYR A 124 -18.38 -9.28 3.86
CA TYR A 124 -17.63 -9.70 2.66
C TYR A 124 -18.24 -9.16 1.37
N HIS A 125 -19.56 -9.17 1.25
CA HIS A 125 -20.25 -8.63 0.07
C HIS A 125 -19.95 -7.14 -0.11
N LYS A 126 -20.09 -6.33 0.95
CA LYS A 126 -19.76 -4.89 0.93
C LYS A 126 -18.28 -4.65 0.61
N LEU A 127 -17.39 -5.39 1.26
CA LEU A 127 -15.94 -5.25 1.10
C LEU A 127 -15.50 -5.60 -0.33
N SER A 128 -16.13 -6.61 -0.93
CA SER A 128 -15.83 -7.04 -2.30
C SER A 128 -16.17 -6.00 -3.36
N LYS A 129 -17.16 -5.14 -3.12
CA LYS A 129 -17.46 -4.02 -4.03
C LYS A 129 -16.29 -3.03 -4.10
N ILE A 130 -15.76 -2.68 -2.94
CA ILE A 130 -14.68 -1.69 -2.82
C ILE A 130 -13.34 -2.28 -3.28
N ILE A 131 -12.98 -3.46 -2.76
CA ILE A 131 -11.68 -4.10 -3.06
C ILE A 131 -11.57 -4.44 -4.53
N HIS A 132 -12.58 -5.12 -5.11
CA HIS A 132 -12.48 -5.52 -6.51
C HIS A 132 -12.52 -4.31 -7.45
N ALA A 133 -13.31 -3.26 -7.14
CA ALA A 133 -13.38 -2.08 -7.99
C ALA A 133 -12.03 -1.34 -8.00
N LYS A 134 -11.43 -1.15 -6.82
CA LYS A 134 -10.09 -0.57 -6.67
C LYS A 134 -9.03 -1.39 -7.41
N ASP A 135 -9.03 -2.71 -7.23
CA ASP A 135 -8.03 -3.60 -7.85
C ASP A 135 -8.15 -3.61 -9.37
N ILE A 136 -9.38 -3.62 -9.91
CA ILE A 136 -9.63 -3.53 -11.35
C ILE A 136 -9.17 -2.18 -11.88
N PHE A 137 -9.55 -1.09 -11.22
CA PHE A 137 -9.15 0.26 -11.62
C PHE A 137 -7.63 0.42 -11.63
N GLY A 138 -6.97 -0.03 -10.55
CA GLY A 138 -5.53 0.01 -10.46
C GLY A 138 -4.83 -0.90 -11.48
N PHE A 139 -5.42 -2.05 -11.84
CA PHE A 139 -4.92 -2.91 -12.92
C PHE A 139 -4.93 -2.19 -14.28
N PHE A 140 -6.01 -1.46 -14.59
CA PHE A 140 -6.04 -0.64 -15.81
C PHE A 140 -5.02 0.50 -15.77
N LEU A 141 -4.82 1.14 -14.61
CA LEU A 141 -3.81 2.17 -14.44
C LEU A 141 -2.39 1.64 -14.69
N ILE A 142 -2.01 0.50 -14.11
CA ILE A 142 -0.67 -0.07 -14.32
C ILE A 142 -0.50 -0.57 -15.76
N LEU A 143 -1.54 -1.16 -16.38
CA LEU A 143 -1.50 -1.59 -17.77
C LEU A 143 -1.25 -0.38 -18.70
N PHE A 144 -2.00 0.69 -18.50
CA PHE A 144 -1.84 1.92 -19.27
C PHE A 144 -0.48 2.56 -19.04
N PHE A 145 0.02 2.57 -17.80
CA PHE A 145 1.36 3.03 -17.47
C PHE A 145 2.45 2.27 -18.24
N ILE A 146 2.36 0.93 -18.29
CA ILE A 146 3.32 0.07 -18.99
C ILE A 146 3.28 0.31 -20.50
N LEU A 147 2.08 0.39 -21.09
CA LEU A 147 1.92 0.65 -22.52
C LEU A 147 2.58 1.98 -22.92
N ASN A 148 2.46 3.02 -22.09
CA ASN A 148 3.11 4.31 -22.36
C ASN A 148 4.64 4.25 -22.25
N ILE A 149 5.19 3.44 -21.33
CA ILE A 149 6.64 3.22 -21.29
C ILE A 149 7.11 2.48 -22.54
N GLN A 150 6.39 1.43 -22.97
CA GLN A 150 6.74 0.64 -24.16
C GLN A 150 6.71 1.46 -25.45
N ILE A 151 5.72 2.34 -25.63
CA ILE A 151 5.63 3.22 -26.80
C ILE A 151 6.84 4.15 -26.89
N LYS A 152 7.39 4.59 -25.75
CA LYS A 152 8.54 5.49 -25.69
C LYS A 152 9.88 4.79 -25.97
N ASP A 153 10.01 3.53 -25.53
CA ASP A 153 11.29 2.80 -25.57
C ASP A 153 11.40 1.77 -26.72
N PHE A 154 10.40 1.71 -27.61
CA PHE A 154 10.32 0.77 -28.74
C PHE A 154 11.57 0.74 -29.66
N LEU A 155 12.43 1.75 -29.60
CA LEU A 155 13.61 1.90 -30.46
C LEU A 155 14.95 1.55 -29.79
N ALA A 156 15.00 1.23 -28.48
CA ALA A 156 16.28 1.18 -27.74
C ALA A 156 16.78 -0.21 -27.29
N PHE A 157 15.91 -1.22 -27.10
CA PHE A 157 16.32 -2.51 -26.51
C PHE A 157 15.63 -3.74 -27.15
N ASN A 158 16.29 -4.90 -27.06
CA ASN A 158 15.76 -6.20 -27.50
C ASN A 158 14.51 -6.62 -26.70
N SER A 159 13.58 -7.32 -27.36
CA SER A 159 12.24 -7.68 -26.85
C SER A 159 12.22 -8.42 -25.50
N ILE A 160 13.21 -9.27 -25.18
CA ILE A 160 13.25 -10.05 -23.92
C ILE A 160 13.61 -9.17 -22.71
N PHE A 161 14.52 -8.20 -22.87
CA PHE A 161 14.95 -7.33 -21.78
C PHE A 161 13.84 -6.37 -21.35
N GLU A 162 12.99 -5.96 -22.29
CA GLU A 162 11.81 -5.14 -21.99
C GLU A 162 10.81 -5.86 -21.09
N VAL A 163 10.59 -7.17 -21.27
CA VAL A 163 9.69 -7.94 -20.39
C VAL A 163 10.24 -8.00 -18.96
N ILE A 164 11.55 -8.23 -18.80
CA ILE A 164 12.19 -8.28 -17.48
C ILE A 164 12.11 -6.90 -16.80
N ARG A 165 12.28 -5.81 -17.56
CA ARG A 165 12.18 -4.43 -17.06
C ARG A 165 10.79 -4.07 -16.55
N MET A 166 9.74 -4.54 -17.21
CA MET A 166 8.36 -4.23 -16.83
C MET A 166 7.87 -5.05 -15.63
N TYR A 167 8.58 -6.12 -15.29
CA TYR A 167 8.15 -7.05 -14.24
C TYR A 167 8.14 -6.41 -12.84
N PRO A 168 9.20 -5.73 -12.34
CA PRO A 168 9.21 -5.19 -10.99
C PRO A 168 8.11 -4.17 -10.70
N PRO A 169 7.81 -3.17 -11.57
CA PRO A 169 6.69 -2.25 -11.33
C PRO A 169 5.34 -2.95 -11.17
N ILE A 170 5.09 -4.03 -11.93
CA ILE A 170 3.88 -4.85 -11.79
C ILE A 170 3.88 -5.54 -10.41
N VAL A 171 5.01 -6.12 -10.01
CA VAL A 171 5.15 -6.78 -8.70
C VAL A 171 4.90 -5.79 -7.57
N THR A 172 5.55 -4.61 -7.58
CA THR A 172 5.36 -3.58 -6.55
C THR A 172 3.88 -3.19 -6.45
N PHE A 173 3.24 -2.93 -7.60
CA PHE A 173 1.83 -2.57 -7.64
C PHE A 173 0.94 -3.65 -7.01
N GLN A 174 1.18 -4.92 -7.33
CA GLN A 174 0.39 -6.03 -6.79
C GLN A 174 0.58 -6.23 -5.29
N MET A 175 1.79 -6.00 -4.81
CA MET A 175 2.11 -6.11 -3.39
C MET A 175 1.51 -4.95 -2.60
N ASP A 176 1.42 -3.75 -3.17
CA ASP A 176 0.68 -2.62 -2.61
C ASP A 176 -0.83 -2.93 -2.55
N MET A 177 -1.40 -3.50 -3.62
CA MET A 177 -2.82 -3.92 -3.63
C MET A 177 -3.10 -4.99 -2.57
N LEU A 178 -2.22 -5.99 -2.43
CA LEU A 178 -2.33 -7.01 -1.39
C LEU A 178 -2.32 -6.39 0.01
N TYR A 179 -1.40 -5.45 0.27
CA TYR A 179 -1.34 -4.72 1.54
C TYR A 179 -2.66 -3.98 1.81
N ILE A 180 -3.13 -3.17 0.87
CA ILE A 180 -4.38 -2.41 1.01
C ILE A 180 -5.56 -3.34 1.29
N ASN A 181 -5.64 -4.48 0.60
CA ASN A 181 -6.71 -5.46 0.79
C ASN A 181 -6.67 -6.04 2.21
N CYS A 182 -5.47 -6.34 2.75
CA CYS A 182 -5.29 -6.78 4.13
C CYS A 182 -5.75 -5.72 5.14
N VAL A 183 -5.38 -4.44 4.94
CA VAL A 183 -5.82 -3.32 5.78
C VAL A 183 -7.35 -3.20 5.78
N CYS A 184 -7.97 -3.29 4.61
CA CYS A 184 -9.43 -3.23 4.45
C CYS A 184 -10.15 -4.39 5.18
N VAL A 185 -9.59 -5.60 5.17
CA VAL A 185 -10.13 -6.74 5.92
C VAL A 185 -10.00 -6.53 7.44
N LEU A 186 -8.84 -6.08 7.92
CA LEU A 186 -8.64 -5.78 9.33
C LEU A 186 -9.55 -4.65 9.82
N LYS A 187 -9.75 -3.61 8.99
CA LYS A 187 -10.74 -2.55 9.25
C LYS A 187 -12.14 -3.14 9.44
N ALA A 188 -12.56 -4.05 8.57
CA ALA A 188 -13.86 -4.71 8.72
C ALA A 188 -13.95 -5.54 10.02
N CYS A 189 -12.86 -6.17 10.44
CA CYS A 189 -12.80 -6.91 11.72
C CYS A 189 -12.95 -5.98 12.94
N PHE A 190 -12.31 -4.80 12.91
CA PHE A 190 -12.51 -3.79 13.95
C PHE A 190 -13.93 -3.24 13.94
N LYS A 191 -14.50 -3.00 12.76
CA LYS A 191 -15.89 -2.58 12.62
C LYS A 191 -16.86 -3.59 13.24
N GLU A 192 -16.67 -4.87 12.98
CA GLU A 192 -17.51 -5.93 13.58
C GLU A 192 -17.45 -5.91 15.11
N ILE A 193 -16.28 -5.62 15.71
CA ILE A 193 -16.20 -5.43 17.17
C ILE A 193 -17.04 -4.23 17.61
N ASN A 194 -16.95 -3.11 16.89
CA ASN A 194 -17.69 -1.90 17.22
C ASN A 194 -19.20 -2.12 17.11
N ASP A 195 -19.66 -2.68 16.00
CA ASP A 195 -21.09 -3.00 15.76
C ASP A 195 -21.62 -3.94 16.87
N ASN A 196 -20.82 -4.93 17.29
CA ASN A 196 -21.18 -5.80 18.42
C ASN A 196 -21.21 -5.06 19.76
N LEU A 197 -20.31 -4.10 20.02
CA LEU A 197 -20.34 -3.29 21.24
C LEU A 197 -21.57 -2.39 21.30
N GLU A 198 -21.92 -1.74 20.19
CA GLU A 198 -23.13 -0.91 20.06
C GLU A 198 -24.40 -1.73 20.31
N ASN A 199 -24.49 -2.93 19.72
CA ASN A 199 -25.60 -3.85 19.97
C ASN A 199 -25.66 -4.26 21.46
N LEU A 200 -24.52 -4.46 22.13
CA LEU A 200 -24.50 -4.73 23.57
C LEU A 200 -24.99 -3.51 24.37
N GLN A 201 -24.65 -2.29 23.94
CA GLN A 201 -25.06 -1.04 24.60
C GLN A 201 -26.56 -0.81 24.49
N GLU A 202 -27.14 -0.93 23.30
CA GLU A 202 -28.57 -0.73 23.06
C GLU A 202 -29.40 -1.70 23.92
N LEU A 203 -28.98 -2.96 24.00
CA LEU A 203 -29.66 -3.95 24.82
C LEU A 203 -29.52 -3.68 26.32
N VAL A 204 -28.44 -3.05 26.79
CA VAL A 204 -28.29 -2.65 28.19
C VAL A 204 -29.18 -1.46 28.54
N ILE A 205 -29.34 -0.50 27.62
CA ILE A 205 -30.19 0.69 27.83
C ILE A 205 -31.68 0.32 27.79
N ASN A 206 -32.10 -0.52 26.84
CA ASN A 206 -33.52 -0.85 26.63
C ASN A 206 -34.09 -1.83 27.68
N ASN A 207 -33.27 -2.66 28.33
CA ASN A 207 -33.73 -3.67 29.30
C ASN A 207 -33.81 -3.18 30.75
N ILE A 208 -33.72 -1.87 30.99
CA ILE A 208 -33.85 -1.28 32.35
C ILE A 208 -35.29 -1.45 32.90
N SER A 209 -36.29 -1.82 32.09
CA SER A 209 -37.68 -1.97 32.53
C SER A 209 -38.08 -3.36 33.07
N GLU A 210 -37.29 -4.42 32.89
CA GLU A 210 -37.65 -5.79 33.34
C GLU A 210 -36.67 -6.35 34.39
N TRP A 211 -36.90 -5.95 35.64
CA TRP A 211 -36.09 -6.26 36.82
C TRP A 211 -35.89 -7.77 37.10
N ILE A 212 -36.77 -8.64 36.57
CA ILE A 212 -36.76 -10.09 36.84
C ILE A 212 -35.75 -10.84 35.92
N SER A 213 -35.34 -10.26 34.78
CA SER A 213 -34.36 -10.86 33.86
C SER A 213 -32.89 -10.51 34.19
N TYR A 214 -32.67 -9.61 35.15
CA TYR A 214 -31.40 -8.92 35.36
C TYR A 214 -30.31 -9.84 35.96
N ASN A 215 -30.67 -10.67 36.95
CA ASN A 215 -29.71 -11.55 37.66
C ASN A 215 -29.15 -12.70 36.80
N GLN A 216 -29.88 -13.17 35.78
CA GLN A 216 -29.41 -14.22 34.87
C GLN A 216 -28.71 -13.68 33.62
N ARG A 217 -29.02 -12.45 33.18
CA ARG A 217 -28.47 -11.86 31.96
C ARG A 217 -27.09 -11.20 32.18
N GLN A 218 -26.82 -10.59 33.34
CA GLN A 218 -25.53 -9.95 33.68
C GLN A 218 -24.28 -10.81 33.38
N PRO A 219 -24.22 -12.11 33.77
CA PRO A 219 -23.07 -12.96 33.48
C PRO A 219 -22.83 -13.14 31.97
N LEU A 220 -23.90 -13.24 31.18
CA LEU A 220 -23.82 -13.44 29.72
C LEU A 220 -23.21 -12.21 29.01
N TRP A 221 -23.56 -10.98 29.44
CA TRP A 221 -22.98 -9.75 28.87
C TRP A 221 -21.50 -9.64 29.14
N ILE A 222 -21.07 -9.95 30.37
CA ILE A 222 -19.67 -9.91 30.75
C ILE A 222 -18.86 -10.95 29.96
N ILE A 223 -19.42 -12.15 29.75
CA ILE A 223 -18.80 -13.18 28.91
C ILE A 223 -18.65 -12.68 27.46
N LYS A 224 -19.70 -12.08 26.88
CA LYS A 224 -19.63 -11.49 25.53
C LYS A 224 -18.58 -10.38 25.44
N LEU A 225 -18.54 -9.47 26.41
CA LEU A 225 -17.57 -8.38 26.45
C LEU A 225 -16.13 -8.89 26.55
N LYS A 226 -15.87 -9.89 27.41
CA LYS A 226 -14.57 -10.58 27.49
C LYS A 226 -14.19 -11.24 26.16
N GLY A 227 -15.18 -11.82 25.48
CA GLY A 227 -15.05 -12.35 24.13
C GLY A 227 -14.57 -11.28 23.15
N LEU A 228 -15.26 -10.13 23.08
CA LEU A 228 -14.89 -9.00 22.21
C LEU A 228 -13.52 -8.44 22.52
N LYS A 229 -13.18 -8.29 23.81
CA LYS A 229 -11.84 -7.87 24.26
C LYS A 229 -10.74 -8.81 23.76
N LYS A 230 -10.96 -10.12 23.86
CA LYS A 230 -10.03 -11.14 23.35
C LYS A 230 -9.93 -11.08 21.82
N GLN A 231 -11.05 -10.93 21.12
CA GLN A 231 -11.07 -10.76 19.66
C GLN A 231 -10.26 -9.53 19.22
N HIS A 232 -10.49 -8.40 19.87
CA HIS A 232 -9.74 -7.17 19.64
C HIS A 232 -8.24 -7.39 19.79
N MET A 233 -7.79 -8.10 20.84
CA MET A 233 -6.37 -8.40 21.03
C MET A 233 -5.76 -9.19 19.87
N VAL A 234 -6.46 -10.22 19.38
CA VAL A 234 -5.98 -11.05 18.27
C VAL A 234 -5.91 -10.23 16.97
N ILE A 235 -6.90 -9.37 16.72
CA ILE A 235 -6.91 -8.48 15.55
C ILE A 235 -5.78 -7.44 15.65
N SER A 236 -5.58 -6.81 16.81
CA SER A 236 -4.47 -5.89 17.06
C SER A 236 -3.11 -6.55 16.86
N ASN A 237 -2.90 -7.77 17.35
CA ASN A 237 -1.65 -8.52 17.13
C ASN A 237 -1.44 -8.84 15.64
N THR A 238 -2.52 -9.16 14.92
CA THR A 238 -2.46 -9.42 13.47
C THR A 238 -2.12 -8.14 12.70
N MET A 239 -2.66 -7.00 13.11
CA MET A 239 -2.32 -5.68 12.57
C MET A 239 -0.86 -5.31 12.84
N GLN A 240 -0.33 -5.59 14.03
CA GLN A 240 1.10 -5.39 14.31
C GLN A 240 1.98 -6.27 13.43
N MET A 241 1.57 -7.52 13.19
CA MET A 241 2.25 -8.40 12.25
C MET A 241 2.22 -7.85 10.81
N LEU A 242 1.08 -7.28 10.37
CA LEU A 242 0.96 -6.59 9.08
C LEU A 242 1.97 -5.44 8.98
N ASN A 243 2.04 -4.58 10.00
CA ASN A 243 2.99 -3.47 10.06
C ASN A 243 4.43 -3.97 9.93
N LEU A 244 4.82 -5.03 10.65
CA LEU A 244 6.16 -5.59 10.56
C LEU A 244 6.48 -6.13 9.17
N VAL A 245 5.57 -6.94 8.60
CA VAL A 245 5.77 -7.61 7.31
C VAL A 245 5.80 -6.64 6.13
N PHE A 246 5.00 -5.57 6.14
CA PHE A 246 4.96 -4.61 5.02
C PHE A 246 5.78 -3.34 5.26
N SER A 247 6.36 -3.15 6.46
CA SER A 247 7.06 -1.90 6.82
C SER A 247 8.12 -1.44 5.81
N LEU A 248 9.05 -2.33 5.43
CA LEU A 248 10.14 -2.00 4.50
C LEU A 248 9.60 -1.71 3.10
N GLN A 249 8.61 -2.49 2.66
CA GLN A 249 7.98 -2.30 1.37
C GLN A 249 7.24 -0.97 1.31
N LEU A 250 6.43 -0.63 2.31
CA LEU A 250 5.70 0.64 2.36
C LEU A 250 6.64 1.83 2.35
N LEU A 251 7.73 1.77 3.12
CA LEU A 251 8.72 2.82 3.14
C LEU A 251 9.38 3.01 1.77
N ALA A 252 9.76 1.89 1.12
CA ALA A 252 10.31 1.91 -0.24
C ALA A 252 9.31 2.47 -1.25
N THR A 253 8.05 2.01 -1.24
CA THR A 253 6.98 2.49 -2.12
C THR A 253 6.77 4.00 -1.94
N LEU A 254 6.65 4.50 -0.71
CA LEU A 254 6.42 5.93 -0.45
C LEU A 254 7.61 6.79 -0.90
N ALA A 255 8.84 6.38 -0.57
CA ALA A 255 10.05 7.07 -0.99
C ALA A 255 10.21 7.07 -2.52
N MET A 256 9.93 5.94 -3.16
CA MET A 256 10.00 5.81 -4.61
C MET A 256 8.95 6.66 -5.31
N CYS A 257 7.70 6.66 -4.87
CA CYS A 257 6.67 7.52 -5.43
C CYS A 257 7.06 9.01 -5.28
N ALA A 258 7.57 9.43 -4.11
CA ALA A 258 8.04 10.80 -3.90
C ALA A 258 9.20 11.16 -4.84
N LYS A 259 10.23 10.29 -4.95
CA LYS A 259 11.36 10.45 -5.88
C LYS A 259 10.88 10.58 -7.32
N GLN A 260 9.94 9.74 -7.75
CA GLN A 260 9.44 9.77 -9.12
C GLN A 260 8.66 11.05 -9.40
N ILE A 261 7.77 11.48 -8.49
CA ILE A 261 7.04 12.75 -8.63
C ILE A 261 8.03 13.92 -8.76
N ILE A 262 9.03 14.01 -7.87
CA ILE A 262 10.05 15.07 -7.94
C ILE A 262 10.80 15.03 -9.28
N PHE A 263 11.24 13.84 -9.71
CA PHE A 263 11.99 13.66 -10.96
C PHE A 263 11.18 14.09 -12.18
N TYR A 264 9.93 13.63 -12.30
CA TYR A 264 9.09 13.98 -13.44
C TYR A 264 8.82 15.48 -13.47
N VAL A 265 8.39 16.09 -12.36
CA VAL A 265 8.07 17.53 -12.33
C VAL A 265 9.30 18.37 -12.65
N TYR A 266 10.47 18.01 -12.11
CA TYR A 266 11.70 18.74 -12.40
C TYR A 266 12.17 18.58 -13.85
N SER A 267 12.04 17.38 -14.44
CA SER A 267 12.37 17.14 -15.85
C SER A 267 11.52 18.01 -16.77
N GLU A 268 10.25 18.23 -16.41
CA GLU A 268 9.38 19.15 -17.13
C GLU A 268 9.78 20.61 -16.97
N ALA A 269 10.18 21.03 -15.77
CA ALA A 269 10.67 22.39 -15.54
C ALA A 269 11.92 22.68 -16.41
N ILE A 270 12.86 21.73 -16.53
CA ILE A 270 14.01 21.84 -17.44
C ILE A 270 13.55 22.03 -18.89
N ARG A 271 12.60 21.20 -19.34
CA ARG A 271 12.08 21.24 -20.71
C ARG A 271 11.45 22.58 -21.03
N TRP A 272 10.64 23.12 -20.12
CA TRP A 272 10.03 24.44 -20.27
C TRP A 272 11.08 25.56 -20.36
N GLN A 273 12.15 25.46 -19.57
CA GLN A 273 13.18 26.49 -19.50
C GLN A 273 14.13 26.51 -20.70
N ASN A 274 14.41 25.36 -21.32
CA ASN A 274 15.26 25.25 -22.52
C ASN A 274 14.56 25.73 -23.81
N GLY A 275 13.37 26.31 -23.70
CA GLY A 275 12.54 26.77 -24.81
C GLY A 275 11.57 25.68 -25.27
N LEU A 276 10.29 26.06 -25.38
CA LEU A 276 9.27 25.28 -26.08
C LEU A 276 9.65 25.18 -27.55
N SER A 277 10.49 24.21 -27.93
CA SER A 277 10.42 23.72 -29.30
C SER A 277 9.05 23.07 -29.42
N PHE A 278 8.10 23.80 -29.98
CA PHE A 278 6.77 23.32 -30.41
C PHE A 278 6.88 22.26 -31.52
N ASN A 279 7.99 21.51 -31.57
CA ASN A 279 8.07 20.25 -32.28
C ASN A 279 7.34 19.22 -31.42
N TRP A 280 6.12 18.97 -31.84
CA TRP A 280 5.14 18.04 -31.34
C TRP A 280 5.69 16.62 -31.08
N ASP A 281 6.38 16.40 -29.96
CA ASP A 281 6.33 15.12 -29.27
C ASP A 281 5.02 15.07 -28.47
N ILE A 282 3.88 15.02 -29.19
CA ILE A 282 2.50 14.93 -28.63
C ILE A 282 2.41 13.84 -27.56
N LEU A 283 3.17 12.75 -27.73
CA LEU A 283 3.24 11.64 -26.81
C LEU A 283 3.91 11.98 -25.47
N PHE A 284 4.85 12.92 -25.42
CA PHE A 284 5.53 13.28 -24.17
C PHE A 284 4.68 14.22 -23.30
N ASP A 285 3.98 15.18 -23.92
CA ASP A 285 3.12 16.18 -23.25
C ASP A 285 1.91 15.54 -22.55
N PHE A 286 1.25 14.56 -23.18
CA PHE A 286 0.14 13.85 -22.54
C PHE A 286 0.60 12.87 -21.45
N ASN A 287 1.83 12.34 -21.54
CA ASN A 287 2.32 11.29 -20.66
C ASN A 287 2.81 11.79 -19.30
N PHE A 288 3.40 12.98 -19.22
CA PHE A 288 3.84 13.57 -17.96
C PHE A 288 2.75 13.63 -16.86
N PRO A 289 1.55 14.22 -17.09
CA PRO A 289 0.52 14.29 -16.07
C PRO A 289 0.05 12.87 -15.67
N LEU A 290 0.06 11.91 -16.60
CA LEU A 290 -0.30 10.52 -16.31
C LEU A 290 0.67 9.86 -15.33
N PHE A 291 1.99 10.09 -15.45
CA PHE A 291 2.97 9.57 -14.50
C PHE A 291 2.73 10.12 -13.09
N ILE A 292 2.50 11.43 -12.95
CA ILE A 292 2.20 12.05 -11.66
C ILE A 292 0.92 11.48 -11.06
N VAL A 293 -0.14 11.42 -11.86
CA VAL A 293 -1.44 10.88 -11.43
C VAL A 293 -1.29 9.43 -10.98
N PHE A 294 -0.52 8.61 -11.70
CA PHE A 294 -0.27 7.21 -11.32
C PHE A 294 0.39 7.10 -9.93
N TYR A 295 1.50 7.80 -9.68
CA TYR A 295 2.18 7.73 -8.38
C TYR A 295 1.34 8.37 -7.26
N GLY A 296 0.62 9.46 -7.56
CA GLY A 296 -0.29 10.12 -6.64
C GLY A 296 -1.46 9.22 -6.20
N ILE A 297 -2.10 8.53 -7.15
CA ILE A 297 -3.18 7.56 -6.84
C ILE A 297 -2.64 6.41 -5.98
N ARG A 298 -1.44 5.88 -6.28
CA ARG A 298 -0.82 4.82 -5.49
C ARG A 298 -0.63 5.22 -4.03
N ILE A 299 -0.01 6.39 -3.79
CA ILE A 299 0.15 6.96 -2.45
C ILE A 299 -1.23 7.14 -1.77
N THR A 300 -2.18 7.72 -2.49
CA THR A 300 -3.53 8.01 -1.98
C THR A 300 -4.26 6.75 -1.53
N PHE A 301 -4.21 5.67 -2.30
CA PHE A 301 -4.84 4.40 -1.92
C PHE A 301 -4.24 3.77 -0.66
N ILE A 302 -2.92 3.84 -0.51
CA ILE A 302 -2.24 3.34 0.71
C ILE A 302 -2.69 4.15 1.92
N ILE A 303 -2.63 5.48 1.85
CA ILE A 303 -3.01 6.37 2.96
C ILE A 303 -4.49 6.25 3.28
N TRP A 304 -5.36 6.24 2.27
CA TRP A 304 -6.81 6.08 2.47
C TRP A 304 -7.14 4.80 3.24
N ALA A 305 -6.51 3.68 2.87
CA ALA A 305 -6.71 2.42 3.56
C ALA A 305 -6.26 2.51 5.03
N CYS A 306 -5.05 3.02 5.27
CA CYS A 306 -4.47 3.13 6.59
C CYS A 306 -5.23 4.11 7.50
N GLU A 307 -5.54 5.31 7.00
CA GLU A 307 -6.31 6.35 7.70
C GLU A 307 -7.69 5.82 8.08
N SER A 308 -8.40 5.22 7.12
CA SER A 308 -9.75 4.72 7.39
C SER A 308 -9.77 3.52 8.33
N GLY A 309 -8.72 2.69 8.33
CA GLY A 309 -8.54 1.61 9.30
C GLY A 309 -8.22 2.13 10.71
N LYS A 310 -7.32 3.13 10.81
CA LYS A 310 -6.97 3.81 12.07
C LYS A 310 -8.23 4.43 12.71
N ASN A 311 -9.03 5.14 11.92
CA ASN A 311 -10.23 5.82 12.40
C ASN A 311 -11.27 4.82 12.91
N GLN A 312 -11.47 3.69 12.20
CA GLN A 312 -12.33 2.60 12.67
C GLN A 312 -11.84 1.97 13.98
N ALA A 313 -10.53 1.80 14.15
CA ALA A 313 -9.97 1.26 15.38
C ALA A 313 -10.10 2.24 16.56
N MET A 314 -10.08 3.55 16.29
CA MET A 314 -10.29 4.60 17.28
C MET A 314 -11.76 4.71 17.72
N GLU A 315 -12.71 4.46 16.82
CA GLU A 315 -14.16 4.45 17.09
C GLU A 315 -14.54 3.42 18.17
N ILE A 316 -13.85 2.29 18.25
CA ILE A 316 -14.05 1.32 19.34
C ILE A 316 -13.79 1.98 20.71
N SER A 317 -12.79 2.86 20.80
CA SER A 317 -12.48 3.57 22.04
C SER A 317 -13.60 4.53 22.43
N THR A 318 -14.18 5.25 21.45
CA THR A 318 -15.28 6.18 21.72
C THR A 318 -16.51 5.43 22.22
N THR A 319 -16.90 4.34 21.55
CA THR A 319 -18.02 3.48 21.96
C THR A 319 -17.83 2.92 23.37
N ILE A 320 -16.62 2.44 23.71
CA ILE A 320 -16.34 1.96 25.07
C ILE A 320 -16.44 3.07 26.10
N HIS A 321 -15.95 4.29 25.81
CA HIS A 321 -16.07 5.41 26.73
C HIS A 321 -17.54 5.79 26.98
N ASP A 322 -18.37 5.79 25.94
CA ASP A 322 -19.80 6.04 26.07
C ASP A 322 -20.49 4.95 26.91
N MET A 323 -20.17 3.68 26.70
CA MET A 323 -20.66 2.59 27.53
C MET A 323 -20.24 2.71 29.00
N ILE A 324 -19.01 3.15 29.29
CA ILE A 324 -18.50 3.37 30.66
C ILE A 324 -19.30 4.47 31.37
N ASN A 325 -19.66 5.53 30.64
CA ASN A 325 -20.40 6.67 31.17
C ASN A 325 -21.87 6.31 31.44
N ASN A 326 -22.46 5.46 30.61
CA ASN A 326 -23.88 5.09 30.69
C ASN A 326 -24.17 3.90 31.62
N THR A 327 -23.18 3.08 31.97
CA THR A 327 -23.40 1.92 32.84
C THR A 327 -23.29 2.24 34.34
N ASN A 328 -24.29 1.80 35.10
CA ASN A 328 -24.32 1.86 36.57
C ASN A 328 -23.79 0.58 37.23
N ASP A 329 -23.61 -0.50 36.46
CA ASP A 329 -23.11 -1.78 36.95
C ASP A 329 -21.60 -1.70 37.21
N LYS A 330 -21.19 -1.89 38.46
CA LYS A 330 -19.78 -1.83 38.89
C LYS A 330 -18.91 -2.88 38.19
N GLN A 331 -19.41 -4.09 38.00
CA GLN A 331 -18.67 -5.18 37.38
C GLN A 331 -18.50 -4.93 35.88
N MET A 332 -19.56 -4.56 35.17
CA MET A 332 -19.50 -4.20 33.75
C MET A 332 -18.56 -3.00 33.53
N LYS A 333 -18.66 -1.98 34.38
CA LYS A 333 -17.78 -0.79 34.33
C LYS A 333 -16.31 -1.16 34.52
N SER A 334 -16.00 -2.11 35.41
CA SER A 334 -14.62 -2.58 35.62
C SER A 334 -14.05 -3.28 34.39
N GLU A 335 -14.83 -4.14 33.74
CA GLU A 335 -14.42 -4.88 32.54
C GLU A 335 -14.26 -3.95 31.33
N LEU A 336 -15.16 -2.97 31.17
CA LEU A 336 -15.03 -1.93 30.14
C LEU A 336 -13.78 -1.07 30.35
N LYS A 337 -13.47 -0.68 31.59
CA LYS A 337 -12.21 0.04 31.91
C LYS A 337 -10.98 -0.79 31.53
N LEU A 338 -10.99 -2.10 31.81
CA LEU A 338 -9.91 -2.99 31.39
C LEU A 338 -9.80 -3.12 29.87
N PHE A 339 -10.91 -3.06 29.15
CA PHE A 339 -10.90 -3.06 27.69
C PHE A 339 -10.38 -1.73 27.13
N SER A 340 -10.86 -0.58 27.64
CA SER A 340 -10.33 0.75 27.30
C SER A 340 -8.81 0.85 27.53
N LEU A 341 -8.31 0.31 28.65
CA LEU A 341 -6.88 0.23 28.93
C LEU A 341 -6.14 -0.57 27.84
N GLN A 342 -6.67 -1.73 27.44
CA GLN A 342 -6.06 -2.55 26.39
C GLN A 342 -6.01 -1.80 25.04
N ILE A 343 -7.08 -1.10 24.64
CA ILE A 343 -7.11 -0.35 23.38
C ILE A 343 -6.01 0.73 23.39
N THR A 344 -5.90 1.46 24.49
CA THR A 344 -4.87 2.49 24.68
C THR A 344 -3.45 1.91 24.59
N HIS A 345 -3.22 0.71 25.14
CA HIS A 345 -1.92 0.05 25.06
C HIS A 345 -1.59 -0.50 23.67
N CYS A 346 -2.57 -1.03 22.94
CA CYS A 346 -2.34 -1.61 21.61
C CYS A 346 -1.95 -0.57 20.55
N LYS A 347 -2.39 0.70 20.71
CA LYS A 347 -2.16 1.81 19.76
C LYS A 347 -2.32 1.34 18.31
N ASN A 348 -3.54 0.96 17.94
CA ASN A 348 -3.87 0.41 16.62
C ASN A 348 -3.69 1.46 15.51
N ALA A 349 -2.44 1.69 15.10
CA ALA A 349 -2.06 2.57 14.00
C ALA A 349 -1.30 1.78 12.93
N PHE A 350 -1.69 1.94 11.67
CA PHE A 350 -0.97 1.34 10.54
C PHE A 350 0.34 2.11 10.38
N SER A 351 1.46 1.39 10.39
CA SER A 351 2.78 2.03 10.47
C SER A 351 3.85 1.27 9.70
N ALA A 352 4.83 2.02 9.21
CA ALA A 352 6.02 1.53 8.55
C ALA A 352 7.26 1.94 9.35
N LYS A 353 7.95 0.99 9.99
CA LYS A 353 9.16 1.24 10.80
C LYS A 353 8.98 2.35 11.87
N GLY A 354 7.79 2.43 12.46
CA GLY A 354 7.44 3.42 13.49
C GLY A 354 6.85 4.73 12.94
N LEU A 355 6.88 4.96 11.62
CA LEU A 355 6.16 6.04 10.98
C LEU A 355 4.70 5.65 10.80
N ILE A 356 3.78 6.40 11.38
CA ILE A 356 2.34 6.19 11.21
C ILE A 356 1.98 6.60 9.77
N VAL A 357 1.37 5.69 9.03
CA VAL A 357 0.95 5.93 7.64
C VAL A 357 -0.45 6.50 7.66
N ASP A 358 -0.55 7.82 7.64
CA ASP A 358 -1.82 8.52 7.77
C ASP A 358 -1.89 9.82 6.95
N ALA A 359 -3.02 10.52 7.04
CA ALA A 359 -3.21 11.78 6.32
C ALA A 359 -2.18 12.85 6.69
N LYS A 360 -1.64 12.83 7.92
CA LYS A 360 -0.60 13.76 8.36
C LYS A 360 0.73 13.46 7.65
N LEU A 361 1.13 12.19 7.59
CA LEU A 361 2.31 11.77 6.82
C LEU A 361 2.18 12.19 5.35
N PHE A 362 0.98 12.08 4.77
CA PHE A 362 0.72 12.51 3.40
C PHE A 362 0.97 14.01 3.21
N THR A 363 0.43 14.84 4.09
CA THR A 363 0.64 16.30 4.05
C THR A 363 2.11 16.64 4.21
N GLU A 364 2.82 16.01 5.15
CA GLU A 364 4.26 16.21 5.34
C GLU A 364 5.07 15.81 4.08
N MET A 365 4.72 14.69 3.46
CA MET A 365 5.35 14.24 2.20
C MET A 365 5.11 15.24 1.06
N ILE A 366 3.88 15.71 0.86
CA ILE A 366 3.55 16.70 -0.19
C ILE A 366 4.33 17.99 0.06
N ASN A 367 4.35 18.49 1.29
CA ASN A 367 5.09 19.70 1.64
C ASN A 367 6.58 19.55 1.32
N ASN A 368 7.19 18.43 1.71
CA ASN A 368 8.60 18.16 1.40
C ASN A 368 8.85 18.08 -0.11
N ILE A 369 7.99 17.39 -0.87
CA ILE A 369 8.09 17.32 -2.34
C ILE A 369 8.05 18.71 -2.95
N ILE A 370 7.09 19.56 -2.56
CA ILE A 370 6.96 20.93 -3.04
C ILE A 370 8.21 21.76 -2.69
N THR A 371 8.68 21.67 -1.44
CA THR A 371 9.89 22.39 -1.00
C THR A 371 11.12 21.98 -1.82
N TYR A 372 11.36 20.68 -2.02
CA TYR A 372 12.47 20.20 -2.84
C TYR A 372 12.36 20.66 -4.29
N LEU A 373 11.15 20.61 -4.87
CA LEU A 373 10.91 21.08 -6.23
C LEU A 373 11.20 22.57 -6.38
N LEU A 374 10.73 23.41 -5.45
CA LEU A 374 11.00 24.84 -5.48
C LEU A 374 12.50 25.15 -5.40
N ILE A 375 13.23 24.46 -4.52
CA ILE A 375 14.68 24.61 -4.39
C ILE A 375 15.37 24.23 -5.72
N LEU A 376 15.02 23.08 -6.30
CA LEU A 376 15.59 22.62 -7.57
C LEU A 376 15.31 23.59 -8.71
N ILE A 377 14.08 24.11 -8.81
CA ILE A 377 13.68 25.09 -9.82
C ILE A 377 14.45 26.41 -9.63
N GLN A 378 14.65 26.87 -8.40
CA GLN A 378 15.44 28.07 -8.12
C GLN A 378 16.89 27.92 -8.61
N PHE A 379 17.54 26.78 -8.31
CA PHE A 379 18.90 26.51 -8.80
C PHE A 379 18.96 26.46 -10.33
N LEU A 380 17.94 25.87 -10.97
CA LEU A 380 17.83 25.80 -12.42
C LEU A 380 17.71 27.21 -13.06
N ILE A 381 16.88 28.08 -12.49
CA ILE A 381 16.73 29.48 -12.94
C ILE A 381 18.05 30.25 -12.80
N ILE A 382 18.73 30.11 -11.66
CA ILE A 382 20.01 30.78 -11.39
C ILE A 382 21.08 30.32 -12.39
N SER A 383 21.21 29.01 -12.62
CA SER A 383 22.19 28.44 -13.56
C SER A 383 22.04 29.04 -14.96
N HIS A 384 20.81 29.13 -15.47
CA HIS A 384 20.55 29.65 -16.79
C HIS A 384 20.81 31.17 -16.90
N SER A 385 20.51 31.94 -15.85
CA SER A 385 20.84 33.37 -15.81
C SER A 385 22.35 33.63 -15.93
N CYS A 386 23.17 32.76 -15.31
CA CYS A 386 24.63 32.84 -15.41
C CYS A 386 25.15 32.53 -16.82
N ASP A 387 24.55 31.57 -17.54
CA ASP A 387 24.96 31.24 -18.91
C ASP A 387 24.57 32.32 -19.92
N GLY A 388 23.39 32.95 -19.74
CA GLY A 388 23.00 34.12 -20.53
C GLY A 388 23.98 35.28 -20.39
N LYS A 389 24.50 35.54 -19.18
CA LYS A 389 25.49 36.61 -18.92
C LYS A 389 26.87 36.32 -19.53
N LYS A 390 27.31 35.05 -19.59
CA LYS A 390 28.58 34.66 -20.22
C LYS A 390 28.56 34.84 -21.74
N ASN A 391 27.41 34.63 -22.38
CA ASN A 391 27.27 34.87 -23.82
C ASN A 391 27.34 36.37 -24.14
N VAL A 392 26.69 37.24 -23.35
CA VAL A 392 26.76 38.70 -23.54
C VAL A 392 28.16 39.28 -23.34
N THR A 393 28.95 38.71 -22.42
CA THR A 393 30.35 39.16 -22.18
C THR A 393 31.32 38.73 -23.29
N LYS A 394 31.08 37.61 -23.98
CA LYS A 394 31.88 37.22 -25.16
C LYS A 394 31.68 38.15 -26.36
N TYR A 395 30.48 38.72 -26.55
CA TYR A 395 30.23 39.68 -27.63
C TYR A 395 30.79 41.09 -27.35
N THR A 396 31.08 41.42 -26.09
CA THR A 396 31.66 42.72 -25.71
C THR A 396 33.20 42.74 -25.67
N GLN A 397 33.86 41.58 -25.80
CA GLN A 397 35.33 41.48 -25.90
C GLN A 397 35.86 41.39 -27.35
N LEU A 398 34.99 41.57 -28.35
CA LEU A 398 35.33 41.51 -29.79
C LEU A 398 35.32 42.90 -30.48
N TYR A 399 35.42 43.99 -29.73
CA TYR A 399 35.61 45.35 -30.26
C TYR A 399 36.81 46.04 -29.64
#